data_AF-A0A5C8P0Z1-F1
#
_entry.id   AF-A0A5C8P0Z1-F1
#
_cell.length_a   1.000
_cell.length_b   1.000
_cell.length_c   1.000
_cell.angle_alpha   90.00
_cell.angle_beta   90.00
_cell.angle_gamma   90.00
#
_symmetry.space_group_name_H-M   'P 1'
#
loop_
_entity.id
_entity.type
_entity.pdbx_description
1 polymer ?
#
loop_
_entity_poly.entity_id
_entity_poly.type
_entity_poly.pdbx_seq_one_letter_code
_entity_poly.pdbx_strand_id
1 'polypeptide(L)'
;MISSDEQRPIDEGSRTGTGRETGDIFATMKKQHTPPAAEQKRAATKSVPRKTGRPPIYGQAHKDRICAEIAAGRTLTAIMRDEGMPQVYWVFTELGRDEAFAKAYARAREIRAELLVEELVTIADDGSNDTYVDENGNRRIDHDVIARSRLRVEARKRLVSKLLPKVYGDRVTTEVTGAEGGPVQVEDGSTAKLAALLAKVKGNVGPGK
;
A
#
# COMPACT_ATOMS: atom_id res chain seq x y z
N MET A 1 -64.47 -17.63 52.06
CA MET A 1 -65.49 -16.90 51.27
C MET A 1 -64.77 -16.41 50.02
N ILE A 2 -64.83 -17.17 48.90
CA ILE A 2 -65.65 -16.92 47.69
C ILE A 2 -65.30 -15.54 47.08
N SER A 3 -65.01 -15.31 45.80
CA SER A 3 -64.72 -16.09 44.59
C SER A 3 -64.48 -15.05 43.46
N SER A 4 -64.04 -15.53 42.29
CA SER A 4 -64.16 -14.94 40.94
C SER A 4 -62.99 -14.04 40.51
N ASP A 5 -62.10 -14.52 39.63
CA ASP A 5 -62.22 -14.81 38.18
C ASP A 5 -61.81 -13.59 37.36
N GLU A 6 -60.71 -13.72 36.59
CA GLU A 6 -60.75 -13.78 35.11
C GLU A 6 -59.33 -13.60 34.52
N GLN A 7 -59.02 -14.39 33.49
CA GLN A 7 -57.69 -14.55 32.88
C GLN A 7 -57.53 -13.73 31.58
N ARG A 8 -56.33 -13.12 31.43
CA ARG A 8 -55.50 -12.95 30.20
C ARG A 8 -55.97 -11.95 29.09
N PRO A 9 -55.11 -11.54 28.10
CA PRO A 9 -53.65 -11.70 27.95
C PRO A 9 -52.85 -10.48 27.37
N ILE A 10 -51.50 -10.62 27.42
CA ILE A 10 -50.40 -10.23 26.49
C ILE A 10 -50.23 -8.77 25.97
N ASP A 11 -49.02 -8.24 26.17
CA ASP A 11 -48.27 -7.62 25.06
C ASP A 11 -46.81 -8.09 25.12
N GLU A 12 -46.36 -8.63 23.99
CA GLU A 12 -45.11 -9.33 23.76
C GLU A 12 -43.99 -8.31 23.53
N GLY A 13 -42.80 -8.51 24.07
CA GLY A 13 -41.74 -9.01 23.19
C GLY A 13 -40.61 -8.01 22.96
N SER A 14 -39.63 -8.05 23.86
CA SER A 14 -38.19 -8.16 23.55
C SER A 14 -37.62 -7.40 22.34
N ARG A 15 -36.83 -6.36 22.65
CA ARG A 15 -35.75 -5.85 21.79
C ARG A 15 -34.56 -6.81 21.82
N THR A 16 -34.26 -7.45 20.71
CA THR A 16 -32.89 -7.84 20.30
C THR A 16 -32.89 -8.22 18.81
N GLY A 17 -31.86 -7.80 18.06
CA GLY A 17 -31.45 -8.53 16.85
C GLY A 17 -30.94 -7.69 15.67
N THR A 18 -29.65 -7.38 15.72
CA THR A 18 -28.65 -7.30 14.63
C THR A 18 -29.07 -7.74 13.21
N GLY A 19 -28.63 -7.01 12.18
CA GLY A 19 -28.53 -7.57 10.81
C GLY A 19 -27.95 -6.60 9.76
N ARG A 20 -26.72 -6.88 9.34
CA ARG A 20 -25.95 -6.27 8.22
C ARG A 20 -26.78 -6.19 6.94
N GLU A 21 -26.56 -5.17 6.09
CA GLU A 21 -26.64 -5.35 4.64
C GLU A 21 -25.92 -4.22 3.87
N THR A 22 -24.82 -4.60 3.23
CA THR A 22 -24.18 -3.92 2.10
C THR A 22 -24.93 -4.32 0.82
N GLY A 23 -25.29 -3.37 -0.04
CA GLY A 23 -25.80 -3.70 -1.38
C GLY A 23 -26.28 -2.50 -2.18
N ASP A 24 -25.49 -2.12 -3.18
CA ASP A 24 -25.94 -1.71 -4.53
C ASP A 24 -27.13 -0.74 -4.67
N ILE A 25 -26.82 0.55 -4.70
CA ILE A 25 -27.74 1.66 -5.05
C ILE A 25 -27.64 2.10 -6.52
N PHE A 26 -27.26 1.21 -7.43
CA PHE A 26 -27.25 1.47 -8.88
C PHE A 26 -28.32 0.64 -9.60
N ALA A 27 -29.54 1.15 -9.67
CA ALA A 27 -30.46 0.81 -10.76
C ALA A 27 -31.65 1.78 -10.84
N THR A 28 -31.64 2.57 -11.91
CA THR A 28 -32.81 2.77 -12.78
C THR A 28 -33.94 3.64 -12.26
N MET A 29 -33.95 4.91 -12.69
CA MET A 29 -35.16 5.49 -13.31
C MET A 29 -34.81 6.67 -14.23
N LYS A 30 -34.89 6.40 -15.53
CA LYS A 30 -34.87 7.37 -16.62
C LYS A 30 -36.31 7.84 -16.85
N LYS A 31 -36.65 9.09 -16.55
CA LYS A 31 -37.75 9.80 -17.23
C LYS A 31 -37.34 11.25 -17.51
N GLN A 32 -37.53 11.60 -18.76
CA GLN A 32 -37.11 12.81 -19.44
C GLN A 32 -38.05 13.98 -19.08
N HIS A 33 -37.47 15.13 -18.74
CA HIS A 33 -38.07 16.42 -19.05
C HIS A 33 -36.96 17.48 -19.21
N THR A 34 -36.86 18.04 -20.41
CA THR A 34 -36.16 19.30 -20.77
C THR A 34 -37.30 20.29 -21.06
N PRO A 35 -37.25 21.61 -20.75
CA PRO A 35 -36.19 22.58 -21.10
C PRO A 35 -36.08 23.78 -20.10
N PRO A 36 -35.48 24.97 -20.39
CA PRO A 36 -34.66 25.38 -21.53
C PRO A 36 -33.27 25.94 -21.19
N ALA A 37 -32.43 25.99 -22.22
CA ALA A 37 -31.17 26.72 -22.26
C ALA A 37 -31.39 28.22 -22.02
N ALA A 38 -30.97 28.70 -20.85
CA ALA A 38 -30.76 30.12 -20.61
C ALA A 38 -29.29 30.45 -20.87
N GLU A 39 -29.07 31.12 -22.00
CA GLU A 39 -27.81 31.69 -22.43
C GLU A 39 -27.28 32.69 -21.40
N GLN A 40 -26.30 32.27 -20.60
CA GLN A 40 -25.47 33.19 -19.83
C GLN A 40 -24.11 33.28 -20.52
N LYS A 41 -23.99 34.29 -21.39
CA LYS A 41 -22.72 34.81 -21.88
C LYS A 41 -21.81 35.14 -20.68
N ARG A 42 -20.97 34.18 -20.29
CA ARG A 42 -19.88 34.44 -19.34
C ARG A 42 -18.85 35.28 -20.08
N ALA A 43 -18.85 36.57 -19.75
CA ALA A 43 -17.86 37.53 -20.18
C ALA A 43 -16.46 36.94 -20.02
N ALA A 44 -15.68 36.93 -21.09
CA ALA A 44 -14.29 36.53 -21.09
C ALA A 44 -13.49 37.52 -20.22
N THR A 45 -13.29 37.17 -18.95
CA THR A 45 -12.34 37.88 -18.09
C THR A 45 -10.95 37.65 -18.69
N LYS A 46 -10.33 38.72 -19.20
CA LYS A 46 -8.96 38.68 -19.74
C LYS A 46 -8.04 38.10 -18.66
N SER A 47 -7.44 36.94 -18.94
CA SER A 47 -6.48 36.31 -18.05
C SER A 47 -5.22 37.17 -18.00
N VAL A 48 -4.85 37.62 -16.79
CA VAL A 48 -3.58 38.28 -16.55
C VAL A 48 -2.47 37.28 -16.91
N PRO A 49 -1.44 37.68 -17.70
CA PRO A 49 -0.35 36.78 -18.02
C PRO A 49 0.33 36.36 -16.72
N ARG A 50 0.28 35.06 -16.40
CA ARG A 50 1.06 34.53 -15.28
C ARG A 50 2.52 34.81 -15.62
N LYS A 51 3.19 35.60 -14.77
CA LYS A 51 4.65 35.70 -14.80
C LYS A 51 5.17 34.27 -14.66
N THR A 52 5.61 33.70 -15.77
CA THR A 52 6.34 32.43 -15.81
C THR A 52 7.66 32.71 -15.12
N GLY A 53 7.65 32.60 -13.79
CA GLY A 53 8.84 32.71 -12.98
C GLY A 53 9.83 31.68 -13.50
N ARG A 54 11.05 32.15 -13.84
CA ARG A 54 12.21 31.30 -14.02
C ARG A 54 12.19 30.25 -12.91
N PRO A 55 12.21 28.95 -13.22
CA PRO A 55 12.20 27.92 -12.19
C PRO A 55 13.29 28.25 -11.17
N PRO A 56 12.98 28.23 -9.86
CA PRO A 56 14.01 28.40 -8.83
C PRO A 56 15.12 27.37 -9.11
N ILE A 57 16.36 27.86 -9.14
CA ILE A 57 17.53 27.01 -9.39
C ILE A 57 17.79 26.26 -8.10
N TYR A 58 17.26 25.05 -8.00
CA TYR A 58 17.65 24.10 -6.97
C TYR A 58 19.04 23.56 -7.31
N GLY A 59 19.92 23.55 -6.32
CA GLY A 59 21.34 23.23 -6.50
C GLY A 59 21.84 22.14 -5.57
N GLN A 60 23.16 22.07 -5.41
CA GLN A 60 23.82 21.06 -4.57
C GLN A 60 23.37 21.12 -3.12
N ALA A 61 23.17 22.32 -2.56
CA ALA A 61 22.71 22.48 -1.17
C ALA A 61 21.37 21.78 -0.90
N HIS A 62 20.44 21.78 -1.86
CA HIS A 62 19.18 21.05 -1.73
C HIS A 62 19.39 19.54 -1.75
N LYS A 63 20.27 19.05 -2.64
CA LYS A 63 20.62 17.63 -2.73
C LYS A 63 21.22 17.13 -1.41
N ASP A 64 22.16 17.89 -0.85
CA ASP A 64 22.82 17.54 0.41
C ASP A 64 21.84 17.55 1.58
N ARG A 65 20.97 18.58 1.67
CA ARG A 65 19.92 18.65 2.69
C ARG A 65 18.96 17.45 2.59
N ILE A 66 18.53 17.09 1.39
CA ILE A 66 17.64 15.94 1.18
C ILE A 66 18.29 14.66 1.69
N CYS A 67 19.55 14.40 1.32
CA CYS A 67 20.27 13.22 1.77
C CYS A 67 20.44 13.20 3.29
N ALA A 68 20.83 14.32 3.91
CA ALA A 68 21.01 14.43 5.35
C ALA A 68 19.71 14.16 6.13
N GLU A 69 18.60 14.77 5.72
CA GLU A 69 17.30 14.62 6.37
C GLU A 69 16.71 13.21 6.19
N ILE A 70 16.93 12.59 5.03
CA ILE A 70 16.54 11.19 4.81
C ILE A 70 17.33 10.27 5.74
N ALA A 71 18.65 10.44 5.81
CA ALA A 71 19.50 9.67 6.72
C ALA A 71 19.06 9.84 8.18
N ALA A 72 18.59 11.03 8.57
CA ALA A 72 18.03 11.33 9.88
C ALA A 72 16.61 10.76 10.11
N GLY A 73 16.05 9.97 9.20
CA GLY A 73 14.77 9.28 9.39
C GLY A 73 13.57 9.89 8.68
N ARG A 74 13.64 11.16 8.26
CA ARG A 74 12.49 11.84 7.63
C ARG A 74 12.12 11.22 6.29
N THR A 75 10.85 11.34 5.93
CA THR A 75 10.36 10.91 4.63
C THR A 75 10.63 11.99 3.58
N LEU A 76 10.89 11.58 2.34
CA LEU A 76 11.04 12.52 1.22
C LEU A 76 9.84 13.46 1.11
N THR A 77 8.62 12.93 1.28
CA THR A 77 7.39 13.73 1.21
C THR A 77 7.29 14.78 2.32
N ALA A 78 7.76 14.50 3.53
CA ALA A 78 7.81 15.48 4.60
C ALA A 78 8.83 16.59 4.27
N ILE A 79 10.02 16.20 3.80
CA ILE A 79 11.08 17.16 3.45
C ILE A 79 10.61 18.09 2.31
N MET A 80 9.94 17.56 1.28
CA MET A 80 9.46 18.37 0.15
C MET A 80 8.29 19.31 0.52
N ARG A 81 7.70 19.17 1.72
CA ARG A 81 6.69 20.11 2.23
C ARG A 81 7.30 21.29 2.96
N ASP A 82 8.59 21.23 3.31
CA ASP A 82 9.27 22.34 3.96
C ASP A 82 9.35 23.56 3.03
N GLU A 83 9.37 24.76 3.61
CA GLU A 83 9.50 26.00 2.86
C GLU A 83 10.83 26.04 2.07
N GLY A 84 10.75 26.51 0.82
CA GLY A 84 11.92 26.61 -0.07
C GLY A 84 12.39 25.29 -0.67
N MET A 85 11.67 24.18 -0.46
CA MET A 85 11.98 22.90 -1.07
C MET A 85 11.30 22.72 -2.44
N PRO A 86 11.95 21.99 -3.36
CA PRO A 86 11.35 21.67 -4.65
C PRO A 86 10.15 20.75 -4.54
N GLN A 87 9.41 20.66 -5.63
CA GLN A 87 8.40 19.60 -5.80
C GLN A 87 9.07 18.23 -5.89
N VAL A 88 8.40 17.19 -5.38
CA VAL A 88 8.89 15.81 -5.35
C VAL A 88 9.42 15.34 -6.72
N TYR A 89 8.78 15.75 -7.82
CA TYR A 89 9.18 15.39 -9.19
C TYR A 89 10.61 15.83 -9.55
N TRP A 90 11.07 16.96 -9.02
CA TRP A 90 12.42 17.46 -9.27
C TRP A 90 13.47 16.47 -8.74
N VAL A 91 13.24 15.88 -7.56
CA VAL A 91 14.19 14.93 -6.94
C VAL A 91 14.37 13.71 -7.84
N PHE A 92 13.28 13.12 -8.31
CA PHE A 92 13.36 11.96 -9.21
C PHE A 92 14.00 12.29 -10.56
N THR A 93 13.81 13.52 -11.04
CA THR A 93 14.49 13.99 -12.26
C THR A 93 16.00 14.10 -12.04
N GLU A 94 16.43 14.67 -10.92
CA GLU A 94 17.85 14.83 -10.61
C GLU A 94 18.54 13.50 -10.29
N LEU A 95 17.85 12.55 -9.64
CA LEU A 95 18.38 11.20 -9.43
C LEU A 95 18.70 10.48 -10.74
N GLY A 96 18.01 10.80 -11.84
CA GLY A 96 18.30 10.25 -13.16
C GLY A 96 19.40 11.00 -13.93
N ARG A 97 19.74 12.23 -13.53
CA ARG A 97 20.71 13.10 -14.23
C ARG A 97 22.08 13.14 -13.56
N ASP A 98 22.10 13.04 -12.24
CA ASP A 98 23.29 13.20 -11.41
C ASP A 98 23.57 11.90 -10.66
N GLU A 99 24.55 11.15 -11.15
CA GLU A 99 24.95 9.86 -10.57
C GLU A 99 25.54 10.01 -9.16
N ALA A 100 26.24 11.12 -8.87
CA ALA A 100 26.79 11.37 -7.55
C ALA A 100 25.66 11.59 -6.53
N PHE A 101 24.64 12.35 -6.92
CA PHE A 101 23.43 12.51 -6.11
C PHE A 101 22.68 11.19 -5.92
N ALA A 102 22.53 10.39 -6.99
CA ALA A 102 21.88 9.08 -6.89
C ALA A 102 22.58 8.14 -5.89
N LYS A 103 23.93 8.10 -5.90
CA LYS A 103 24.73 7.33 -4.94
C LYS A 103 24.58 7.85 -3.51
N ALA A 104 24.66 9.16 -3.32
CA ALA A 104 24.47 9.77 -2.00
C ALA A 104 23.06 9.52 -1.45
N TYR A 105 22.05 9.64 -2.30
CA TYR A 105 20.66 9.36 -1.96
C TYR A 105 20.45 7.89 -1.59
N ALA A 106 21.02 6.94 -2.35
CA ALA A 106 20.96 5.52 -2.03
C ALA A 106 21.58 5.24 -0.65
N ARG A 107 22.77 5.80 -0.37
CA ARG A 107 23.41 5.67 0.95
C ARG A 107 22.58 6.28 2.07
N ALA A 108 21.97 7.44 1.85
CA ALA A 108 21.06 8.04 2.84
C ALA A 108 19.85 7.13 3.13
N ARG A 109 19.33 6.44 2.11
CA ARG A 109 18.24 5.46 2.26
C ARG A 109 18.67 4.22 3.03
N GLU A 110 19.91 3.78 2.87
CA GLU A 110 20.51 2.69 3.64
C GLU A 110 20.65 3.09 5.12
N ILE A 111 21.23 4.26 5.42
CA ILE A 111 21.35 4.79 6.80
C ILE A 111 19.96 4.93 7.44
N ARG A 112 18.99 5.45 6.69
CA ARG A 112 17.60 5.54 7.14
C ARG A 112 17.02 4.16 7.51
N ALA A 113 17.36 3.13 6.75
CA ALA A 113 16.87 1.78 7.02
C ALA A 113 17.45 1.25 8.35
N GLU A 114 18.74 1.47 8.61
CA GLU A 114 19.37 1.13 9.91
C GLU A 114 18.66 1.86 11.07
N LEU A 115 18.40 3.16 10.94
CA LEU A 115 17.67 3.91 11.97
C LEU A 115 16.25 3.36 12.23
N LEU A 116 15.55 2.93 11.17
CA LEU A 116 14.22 2.32 11.32
C LEU A 116 14.26 0.97 12.04
N VAL A 117 15.38 0.25 11.99
CA VAL A 117 15.60 -0.98 12.76
C VAL A 117 15.79 -0.67 14.23
N GLU A 118 16.63 0.32 14.56
CA GLU A 118 16.82 0.79 15.95
C GLU A 118 15.50 1.28 16.58
N GLU A 119 14.67 2.00 15.81
CA GLU A 119 13.34 2.42 16.25
C GLU A 119 12.37 1.25 16.48
N LEU A 120 12.57 0.10 15.82
CA LEU A 120 11.61 -1.00 15.82
C LEU A 120 11.46 -1.57 17.23
N VAL A 121 12.58 -1.82 17.92
CA VAL A 121 12.58 -2.33 19.30
C VAL A 121 11.90 -1.32 20.23
N THR A 122 12.25 -0.04 20.09
CA THR A 122 11.64 1.04 20.88
C THR A 122 10.11 1.07 20.73
N ILE A 123 9.59 0.91 19.50
CA ILE A 123 8.14 0.90 19.26
C ILE A 123 7.48 -0.38 19.77
N ALA A 124 8.17 -1.52 19.69
CA ALA A 124 7.64 -2.80 20.15
C ALA A 124 7.53 -2.84 21.69
N ASP A 125 8.48 -2.24 22.39
CA ASP A 125 8.54 -2.22 23.86
C ASP A 125 7.72 -1.07 24.48
N ASP A 126 7.34 -0.06 23.69
CA ASP A 126 6.52 1.07 24.14
C ASP A 126 5.04 0.70 24.26
N GLY A 127 4.64 0.29 25.47
CA GLY A 127 3.25 0.08 25.87
C GLY A 127 2.56 1.34 26.41
N SER A 128 3.15 2.53 26.23
CA SER A 128 2.49 3.76 26.66
C SER A 128 1.18 3.95 25.89
N ASN A 129 0.12 4.33 26.61
CA ASN A 129 -1.23 4.54 26.07
C ASN A 129 -1.99 3.27 25.64
N ASP A 130 -1.47 2.06 25.90
CA ASP A 130 -2.21 0.81 25.65
C ASP A 130 -3.45 0.66 26.52
N THR A 131 -3.53 1.43 27.61
CA THR A 131 -4.71 1.46 28.48
C THR A 131 -5.13 2.89 28.79
N TYR A 132 -6.44 3.07 28.95
CA TYR A 132 -7.04 4.31 29.42
C TYR A 132 -8.06 4.01 30.54
N VAL A 133 -8.44 5.04 31.28
CA VAL A 133 -9.48 4.95 32.31
C VAL A 133 -10.78 5.48 31.71
N ASP A 134 -11.84 4.68 31.74
CA ASP A 134 -13.16 5.11 31.28
C ASP A 134 -13.86 6.03 32.28
N GLU A 135 -14.99 6.62 31.90
CA GLU A 135 -15.78 7.54 32.74
C GLU A 135 -16.23 6.90 34.07
N ASN A 136 -16.26 5.57 34.15
CA ASN A 136 -16.65 4.81 35.33
C ASN A 136 -15.44 4.40 36.19
N GLY A 137 -14.23 4.89 35.89
CA GLY A 137 -13.01 4.58 36.62
C GLY A 137 -12.40 3.20 36.30
N ASN A 138 -12.92 2.48 35.29
CA ASN A 138 -12.38 1.17 34.94
C ASN A 138 -11.23 1.31 33.94
N ARG A 139 -10.17 0.53 34.14
CA ARG A 139 -9.08 0.42 33.17
C ARG A 139 -9.54 -0.39 31.97
N ARG A 140 -9.44 0.20 30.79
CA ARG A 140 -9.75 -0.40 29.48
C ARG A 140 -8.50 -0.46 28.62
N ILE A 141 -8.47 -1.40 27.69
CA ILE A 141 -7.41 -1.53 26.68
C ILE A 141 -7.77 -0.68 25.47
N ASP A 142 -6.82 0.10 24.96
CA ASP A 142 -6.94 0.81 23.70
C ASP A 142 -6.43 -0.07 22.55
N HIS A 143 -7.36 -0.75 21.89
CA HIS A 143 -7.03 -1.61 20.76
C HIS A 143 -6.53 -0.83 19.53
N ASP A 144 -6.87 0.46 19.37
CA ASP A 144 -6.39 1.25 18.25
C ASP A 144 -4.90 1.58 18.40
N VAL A 145 -4.46 1.92 19.62
CA VAL A 145 -3.03 2.14 19.93
C VAL A 145 -2.22 0.88 19.66
N ILE A 146 -2.66 -0.27 20.18
CA ILE A 146 -1.98 -1.55 19.98
C ILE A 146 -1.93 -1.92 18.48
N ALA A 147 -3.05 -1.78 17.76
CA ALA A 147 -3.11 -2.06 16.34
C ALA A 147 -2.19 -1.13 15.53
N ARG A 148 -2.10 0.15 15.92
CA ARG A 148 -1.22 1.13 15.30
C ARG A 148 0.25 0.81 15.55
N SER A 149 0.63 0.44 16.76
CA SER A 149 2.01 0.03 17.10
C SER A 149 2.41 -1.21 16.30
N ARG A 150 1.54 -2.23 16.23
CA ARG A 150 1.75 -3.40 15.37
C ARG A 150 1.93 -3.02 13.90
N LEU A 151 1.06 -2.16 13.36
CA LEU A 151 1.16 -1.70 11.97
C LEU A 151 2.47 -0.93 11.72
N ARG A 152 2.93 -0.11 12.66
CA ARG A 152 4.20 0.63 12.57
C ARG A 152 5.40 -0.31 12.50
N VAL A 153 5.41 -1.37 13.30
CA VAL A 153 6.46 -2.40 13.30
C VAL A 153 6.47 -3.14 11.96
N GLU A 154 5.32 -3.64 11.52
CA GLU A 154 5.22 -4.39 10.26
C GLU A 154 5.58 -3.54 9.03
N ALA A 155 5.12 -2.29 8.99
CA ALA A 155 5.47 -1.37 7.90
C ALA A 155 6.98 -1.10 7.83
N ARG A 156 7.63 -0.91 8.98
CA ARG A 156 9.09 -0.72 9.06
C ARG A 156 9.84 -1.98 8.65
N LYS A 157 9.47 -3.14 9.18
CA LYS A 157 10.06 -4.44 8.81
C LYS A 157 9.97 -4.68 7.30
N ARG A 158 8.79 -4.47 6.72
CA ARG A 158 8.58 -4.61 5.27
C ARG A 158 9.46 -3.65 4.47
N LEU A 159 9.57 -2.41 4.92
CA LEU A 159 10.36 -1.39 4.24
C LEU A 159 11.86 -1.71 4.30
N VAL A 160 12.39 -2.07 5.47
CA VAL A 160 13.81 -2.42 5.68
C VAL A 160 14.18 -3.66 4.87
N SER A 161 13.34 -4.70 4.86
CA SER A 161 13.55 -5.92 4.04
C SER A 161 13.71 -5.61 2.54
N LYS A 162 13.07 -4.55 2.04
CA LYS A 162 13.19 -4.10 0.65
C LYS A 162 14.35 -3.14 0.40
N LEU A 163 14.73 -2.32 1.39
CA LEU A 163 15.86 -1.40 1.26
C LEU A 163 17.21 -2.10 1.44
N LEU A 164 17.28 -3.06 2.35
CA LEU A 164 18.50 -3.79 2.71
C LEU A 164 18.27 -5.31 2.62
N PRO A 165 17.93 -5.85 1.43
CA PRO A 165 17.56 -7.26 1.27
C PRO A 165 18.71 -8.23 1.58
N LYS A 166 19.96 -7.76 1.50
CA LYS A 166 21.14 -8.60 1.82
C LYS A 166 21.26 -8.91 3.31
N VAL A 167 20.86 -7.96 4.17
CA VAL A 167 20.99 -8.03 5.63
C VAL A 167 19.67 -8.49 6.26
N TYR A 168 18.56 -7.86 5.88
CA TYR A 168 17.24 -8.05 6.49
C TYR A 168 16.20 -8.70 5.56
N GLY A 169 16.63 -9.20 4.41
CA GLY A 169 15.77 -9.97 3.52
C GLY A 169 15.48 -11.36 4.07
N ASP A 170 14.29 -11.87 3.78
CA ASP A 170 13.92 -13.25 4.13
C ASP A 170 14.84 -14.22 3.38
N ARG A 171 15.56 -15.07 4.13
CA ARG A 171 16.37 -16.14 3.57
C ARG A 171 15.57 -17.43 3.61
N VAL A 172 15.31 -18.00 2.44
CA VAL A 172 14.71 -19.32 2.28
C VAL A 172 15.78 -20.25 1.71
N THR A 173 16.15 -21.26 2.49
CA THR A 173 16.98 -22.37 2.00
C THR A 173 16.03 -23.51 1.63
N THR A 174 15.94 -23.82 0.35
CA THR A 174 15.12 -24.93 -0.16
C THR A 174 16.03 -26.06 -0.58
N GLU A 175 15.87 -27.22 0.05
CA GLU A 175 16.45 -28.46 -0.43
C GLU A 175 15.54 -29.04 -1.53
N VAL A 176 16.12 -29.26 -2.72
CA VAL A 176 15.38 -29.80 -3.87
C VAL A 176 15.90 -31.21 -4.13
N THR A 177 15.10 -32.20 -3.78
CA THR A 177 15.37 -33.63 -4.03
C THR A 177 14.33 -34.23 -4.96
N GLY A 178 14.71 -35.27 -5.69
CA GLY A 178 13.81 -36.12 -6.45
C GLY A 178 12.96 -37.04 -5.55
N ALA A 179 12.21 -37.95 -6.18
CA ALA A 179 11.40 -38.94 -5.46
C ALA A 179 12.26 -39.73 -4.46
N GLU A 180 11.72 -39.94 -3.25
CA GLU A 180 12.40 -40.66 -2.15
C GLU A 180 13.76 -40.05 -1.75
N GLY A 181 13.96 -38.74 -1.95
CA GLY A 181 15.25 -38.08 -1.65
C GLY A 181 16.34 -38.33 -2.68
N GLY A 182 15.99 -38.99 -3.80
CA GLY A 182 16.91 -39.29 -4.90
C GLY A 182 17.30 -38.07 -5.74
N PRO A 183 18.12 -38.26 -6.78
CA PRO A 183 18.48 -37.19 -7.70
C PRO A 183 17.25 -36.65 -8.45
N VAL A 184 17.23 -35.33 -8.67
CA VAL A 184 16.20 -34.66 -9.47
C VAL A 184 16.28 -35.18 -10.91
N GLN A 185 15.19 -35.80 -11.37
CA GLN A 185 15.06 -36.27 -12.74
C GLN A 185 14.65 -35.09 -13.63
N VAL A 186 15.49 -34.73 -14.60
CA VAL A 186 15.19 -33.70 -15.60
C VAL A 186 14.92 -34.40 -16.92
N GLU A 187 13.66 -34.46 -17.33
CA GLU A 187 13.30 -34.90 -18.69
C GLU A 187 13.23 -33.69 -19.61
N ASP A 188 14.09 -33.65 -20.63
CA ASP A 188 14.09 -32.62 -21.66
C ASP A 188 12.85 -32.76 -22.56
N GLY A 189 11.72 -32.20 -22.12
CA GLY A 189 10.47 -32.17 -22.88
C GLY A 189 10.56 -31.42 -24.22
N SER A 190 11.69 -30.75 -24.51
CA SER A 190 11.98 -30.13 -25.79
C SER A 190 12.21 -31.18 -26.88
N THR A 191 12.98 -32.24 -26.61
CA THR A 191 13.29 -33.29 -27.60
C THR A 191 12.09 -34.21 -27.83
N ALA A 192 11.39 -34.60 -26.77
CA ALA A 192 10.21 -35.45 -26.85
C ALA A 192 9.04 -34.79 -27.62
N LYS A 193 8.80 -33.49 -27.41
CA LYS A 193 7.78 -32.73 -28.16
C LYS A 193 8.20 -32.51 -29.63
N LEU A 194 9.48 -32.23 -29.90
CA LEU A 194 9.98 -32.08 -31.28
C LEU A 194 9.89 -33.40 -32.06
N ALA A 195 10.25 -34.53 -31.43
CA ALA A 195 10.13 -35.85 -32.02
C ALA A 195 8.68 -36.22 -32.34
N ALA A 196 7.75 -35.93 -31.43
CA ALA A 196 6.32 -36.13 -31.65
C ALA A 196 5.76 -35.25 -32.79
N LEU A 197 6.21 -33.99 -32.90
CA LEU A 197 5.85 -33.09 -34.00
C LEU A 197 6.41 -33.55 -35.35
N LEU A 198 7.68 -33.98 -35.39
CA LEU A 198 8.31 -34.54 -36.60
C LEU A 198 7.61 -35.81 -37.08
N ALA A 199 7.18 -36.68 -36.16
CA ALA A 199 6.40 -37.87 -36.50
C ALA A 199 5.04 -37.51 -37.12
N LYS A 200 4.39 -36.45 -36.62
CA LYS A 200 3.10 -35.95 -37.14
C LYS A 200 3.22 -35.31 -38.53
N VAL A 201 4.34 -34.64 -38.81
CA VAL A 201 4.65 -34.04 -40.13
C VAL A 201 4.95 -35.14 -41.17
N LYS A 202 5.70 -36.20 -40.81
CA LYS A 202 5.96 -37.33 -41.71
C LYS A 202 4.70 -38.14 -42.05
N GLY A 203 3.72 -38.20 -41.15
CA GLY A 203 2.44 -38.88 -41.39
C GLY A 203 1.51 -38.17 -42.39
N ASN A 204 1.74 -36.89 -42.69
CA ASN A 204 0.85 -36.10 -43.56
C ASN A 204 1.35 -35.95 -45.01
N VAL A 205 2.51 -36.55 -45.34
CA VAL A 205 3.02 -36.65 -46.72
C VAL A 205 2.84 -38.10 -47.18
N GLY A 206 1.60 -38.47 -47.48
CA GLY A 206 1.31 -39.69 -48.24
C GLY A 206 1.80 -39.55 -49.69
N PRO A 207 2.21 -40.64 -50.35
CA PRO A 207 2.81 -40.58 -51.68
C PRO A 207 1.76 -40.10 -52.68
N GLY A 208 1.98 -38.92 -53.26
CA GLY A 208 1.23 -38.45 -54.42
C GLY A 208 1.46 -39.43 -55.57
N LYS A 209 0.39 -40.11 -55.99
CA LYS A 209 0.29 -40.73 -57.31
C LYS A 209 0.09 -39.65 -58.36
#